data_AF-A0A377G826-F1
#
_entry.id   AF-A0A377G826-F1
#
_cell.length_a   1.000
_cell.length_b   1.000
_cell.length_c   1.000
_cell.angle_alpha   90.00
_cell.angle_beta   90.00
_cell.angle_gamma   90.00
#
_symmetry.space_group_name_H-M   'P 1'
#
loop_
_entity.id
_entity.type
_entity.pdbx_description
1 polymer ?
#
loop_
_entity_poly.entity_id
_entity_poly.type
_entity_poly.pdbx_seq_one_letter_code
_entity_poly.pdbx_strand_id
1 'polypeptide(L)'
;MYTKSPEFFHKHKKMSSGVEFSDVVNTSSAIETLYRGDKDVAKLFFLLPTLVLGVFGQHFPGVVNMEQIRLHKLTNLSGDFHMVSMTADPQIGLSWGDGFFITINPALFSRYSVDVHASYYKNQFNFPARMEREKEHLALAVPFCSIKKLSTPSSEWVNPFYLSISPDDKEALIAFSIIYRELVSLLRKKYTQEIEKEEEINDLGSYTRAYLEFYDQYSGNNNPFNKSISELFALYPEFMNNFFQSNPEIPKTGLLKDLVLSSSETLFNKHPYTKIIDASYIHRDKEGTTCYEDDWAKPIYG
;
A
#
# COMPACT_ATOMS: atom_id res chain seq x y z
N MET A 1 -11.81 36.27 -35.98
CA MET A 1 -13.04 35.69 -35.39
C MET A 1 -12.88 34.17 -35.39
N TYR A 2 -13.24 33.56 -34.26
CA TYR A 2 -13.15 32.12 -33.90
C TYR A 2 -11.78 31.57 -33.48
N THR A 3 -11.37 31.92 -32.27
CA THR A 3 -10.66 31.02 -31.36
C THR A 3 -11.68 30.02 -30.78
N LYS A 4 -11.50 28.72 -31.04
CA LYS A 4 -12.16 27.62 -30.32
C LYS A 4 -11.07 26.67 -29.82
N SER A 5 -10.50 26.98 -28.66
CA SER A 5 -9.98 25.93 -27.76
C SER A 5 -10.95 25.86 -26.59
N PRO A 6 -11.66 24.74 -26.39
CA PRO A 6 -12.39 24.51 -25.15
C PRO A 6 -11.37 24.43 -24.02
N GLU A 7 -11.61 25.21 -22.99
CA GLU A 7 -10.91 25.22 -21.72
C GLU A 7 -10.88 23.80 -21.12
N PHE A 8 -9.79 23.06 -21.32
CA PHE A 8 -9.55 21.73 -20.73
C PHE A 8 -9.07 21.78 -19.26
N PHE A 9 -8.93 22.97 -18.70
CA PHE A 9 -8.60 23.14 -17.28
C PHE A 9 -9.88 23.32 -16.49
N HIS A 10 -10.40 22.22 -15.95
CA HIS A 10 -11.34 22.30 -14.85
C HIS A 10 -10.74 23.20 -13.76
N LYS A 11 -11.41 24.33 -13.50
CA LYS A 11 -11.18 25.20 -12.36
C LYS A 11 -10.93 24.34 -11.12
N HIS A 12 -9.83 24.60 -10.42
CA HIS A 12 -9.46 23.99 -9.15
C HIS A 12 -10.66 23.96 -8.20
N LYS A 13 -11.42 22.86 -8.24
CA LYS A 13 -12.23 22.40 -7.12
C LYS A 13 -11.23 22.22 -5.99
N LYS A 14 -11.51 22.78 -4.81
CA LYS A 14 -10.76 22.51 -3.57
C LYS A 14 -10.33 21.04 -3.59
N MET A 15 -9.03 20.78 -3.75
CA MET A 15 -8.53 19.41 -3.78
C MET A 15 -8.98 18.77 -2.48
N SER A 16 -9.81 17.75 -2.62
CA SER A 16 -10.05 16.79 -1.55
C SER A 16 -8.69 16.41 -0.97
N SER A 17 -8.53 16.45 0.35
CA SER A 17 -7.32 15.97 1.02
C SER A 17 -7.10 14.45 0.81
N GLY A 18 -8.07 13.74 0.25
CA GLY A 18 -7.99 12.32 -0.10
C GLY A 18 -7.92 12.05 -1.61
N VAL A 19 -7.48 10.84 -1.94
CA VAL A 19 -7.47 10.28 -3.30
C VAL A 19 -8.86 9.78 -3.67
N GLU A 20 -9.38 10.21 -4.81
CA GLU A 20 -10.67 9.79 -5.34
C GLU A 20 -10.52 8.58 -6.26
N PHE A 21 -11.45 7.63 -6.21
CA PHE A 21 -11.51 6.48 -7.14
C PHE A 21 -12.64 6.74 -8.12
N SER A 22 -12.31 6.95 -9.40
CA SER A 22 -13.24 7.38 -10.44
C SER A 22 -13.25 6.43 -11.61
N ASP A 23 -14.43 6.00 -12.04
CA ASP A 23 -14.62 5.04 -13.14
C ASP A 23 -13.85 3.74 -13.00
N VAL A 24 -13.58 3.30 -11.77
CA VAL A 24 -12.95 2.01 -11.46
C VAL A 24 -13.92 1.10 -10.71
N VAL A 25 -13.57 -0.17 -10.59
CA VAL A 25 -14.25 -1.16 -9.75
C VAL A 25 -13.32 -1.50 -8.61
N ASN A 26 -13.79 -1.32 -7.38
CA ASN A 26 -13.03 -1.67 -6.19
C ASN A 26 -13.02 -3.19 -5.99
N THR A 27 -12.00 -3.70 -5.31
CA THR A 27 -11.92 -5.10 -4.91
C THR A 27 -13.17 -5.52 -4.14
N SER A 28 -13.80 -6.61 -4.60
CA SER A 28 -14.99 -7.16 -3.96
C SER A 28 -14.70 -7.65 -2.54
N SER A 29 -15.68 -7.50 -1.63
CA SER A 29 -15.61 -8.08 -0.28
C SER A 29 -15.61 -9.62 -0.29
N ALA A 30 -15.94 -10.24 -1.42
CA ALA A 30 -15.82 -11.68 -1.62
C ALA A 30 -14.36 -12.14 -1.79
N ILE A 31 -13.42 -11.23 -2.05
CA ILE A 31 -11.99 -11.55 -2.10
C ILE A 31 -11.43 -11.54 -0.68
N GLU A 32 -11.25 -12.71 -0.10
CA GLU A 32 -10.77 -12.85 1.28
C GLU A 32 -9.25 -12.86 1.40
N THR A 33 -8.56 -13.14 0.30
CA THR A 33 -7.10 -13.25 0.27
C THR A 33 -6.54 -12.74 -1.06
N LEU A 34 -5.52 -11.90 -0.95
CA LEU A 34 -4.65 -11.48 -2.03
C LEU A 34 -3.21 -11.89 -1.71
N TYR A 35 -2.39 -12.01 -2.74
CA TYR A 35 -0.98 -12.35 -2.65
C TYR A 35 -0.15 -11.27 -3.31
N ARG A 36 1.02 -10.98 -2.74
CA ARG A 36 1.99 -10.10 -3.36
C ARG A 36 3.35 -10.78 -3.36
N GLY A 37 3.87 -11.07 -4.54
CA GLY A 37 5.22 -11.58 -4.74
C GLY A 37 6.22 -10.45 -4.92
N ASP A 38 7.27 -10.45 -4.11
CA ASP A 38 8.35 -9.47 -4.17
C ASP A 38 9.58 -9.99 -3.41
N LYS A 39 10.74 -10.07 -4.06
CA LYS A 39 11.99 -10.59 -3.47
C LYS A 39 12.48 -9.76 -2.29
N ASP A 40 12.16 -8.47 -2.27
CA ASP A 40 12.60 -7.55 -1.25
C ASP A 40 11.60 -7.44 -0.08
N VAL A 41 10.42 -8.06 -0.18
CA VAL A 41 9.40 -7.99 0.87
C VAL A 41 9.89 -8.52 2.21
N ALA A 42 10.76 -9.53 2.21
CA ALA A 42 11.36 -10.08 3.42
C ALA A 42 12.28 -9.08 4.15
N LYS A 43 12.90 -8.15 3.41
CA LYS A 43 13.74 -7.08 3.99
C LYS A 43 12.90 -5.99 4.65
N LEU A 44 11.63 -5.86 4.23
CA LEU A 44 10.70 -4.85 4.74
C LEU A 44 9.85 -5.38 5.89
N PHE A 45 9.43 -6.64 5.82
CA PHE A 45 8.42 -7.24 6.70
C PHE A 45 8.72 -7.11 8.19
N PHE A 46 9.99 -7.09 8.57
CA PHE A 46 10.43 -7.02 9.97
C PHE A 46 10.84 -5.60 10.42
N LEU A 47 10.71 -4.58 9.58
CA LEU A 47 11.08 -3.21 9.92
C LEU A 47 10.00 -2.55 10.79
N LEU A 48 10.41 -1.82 11.84
CA LEU A 48 9.52 -0.99 12.64
C LEU A 48 8.66 -0.02 11.80
N PRO A 49 9.22 0.75 10.84
CA PRO A 49 8.39 1.62 10.01
C PRO A 49 7.35 0.86 9.19
N THR A 50 7.64 -0.38 8.78
CA THR A 50 6.68 -1.20 8.03
C THR A 50 5.53 -1.67 8.91
N LEU A 51 5.73 -1.91 10.22
CA LEU A 51 4.63 -2.25 11.15
C LEU A 51 3.53 -1.17 11.21
N VAL A 52 3.91 0.08 10.94
CA VAL A 52 3.04 1.27 11.08
C VAL A 52 2.53 1.77 9.73
N LEU A 53 3.40 1.78 8.71
CA LEU A 53 3.11 2.37 7.39
C LEU A 53 2.70 1.31 6.35
N GLY A 54 3.01 0.04 6.59
CA GLY A 54 2.76 -1.03 5.64
C GLY A 54 3.65 -0.96 4.40
N VAL A 55 3.15 -1.53 3.30
CA VAL A 55 3.79 -1.54 1.97
C VAL A 55 3.01 -0.56 1.10
N PHE A 56 3.67 0.36 0.41
CA PHE A 56 2.98 1.42 -0.34
C PHE A 56 3.71 1.78 -1.63
N GLY A 57 2.97 2.29 -2.60
CA GLY A 57 3.56 2.80 -3.84
C GLY A 57 4.27 4.15 -3.62
N GLN A 58 4.91 4.67 -4.66
CA GLN A 58 5.63 5.96 -4.57
C GLN A 58 4.90 7.11 -5.29
N HIS A 59 3.83 6.81 -6.02
CA HIS A 59 2.99 7.78 -6.69
C HIS A 59 1.59 7.80 -6.06
N PHE A 60 1.15 8.99 -5.66
CA PHE A 60 -0.17 9.19 -5.09
C PHE A 60 -0.92 10.19 -5.97
N PRO A 61 -1.69 9.74 -6.97
CA PRO A 61 -2.46 10.63 -7.84
C PRO A 61 -3.66 11.20 -7.08
N GLY A 62 -4.18 12.35 -7.52
CA GLY A 62 -5.36 12.96 -6.87
C GLY A 62 -6.63 12.14 -7.14
N VAL A 63 -6.65 11.47 -8.29
CA VAL A 63 -7.71 10.59 -8.74
C VAL A 63 -7.07 9.32 -9.29
N VAL A 64 -7.51 8.16 -8.81
CA VAL A 64 -7.23 6.84 -9.40
C VAL A 64 -8.36 6.53 -10.37
N ASN A 65 -8.02 6.49 -11.66
CA ASN A 65 -8.91 6.15 -12.75
C ASN A 65 -8.24 5.15 -13.71
N MET A 66 -8.90 4.84 -14.81
CA MET A 66 -8.36 3.92 -15.83
C MET A 66 -7.04 4.37 -16.45
N GLU A 67 -6.75 5.68 -16.49
CA GLU A 67 -5.45 6.17 -16.94
C GLU A 67 -4.35 5.73 -15.97
N GLN A 68 -4.53 5.94 -14.66
CA GLN A 68 -3.56 5.51 -13.65
C GLN A 68 -3.36 3.99 -13.63
N ILE A 69 -4.43 3.21 -13.82
CA ILE A 69 -4.35 1.75 -13.95
C ILE A 69 -3.54 1.37 -15.19
N ARG A 70 -3.83 1.98 -16.34
CA ARG A 70 -3.09 1.71 -17.59
C ARG A 70 -1.62 2.12 -17.45
N LEU A 71 -1.30 3.27 -16.86
CA LEU A 71 0.09 3.65 -16.56
C LEU A 71 0.78 2.56 -15.73
N HIS A 72 0.18 2.17 -14.60
CA HIS A 72 0.71 1.09 -13.75
C HIS A 72 1.01 -0.20 -14.54
N LYS A 73 0.12 -0.58 -15.48
CA LYS A 73 0.29 -1.79 -16.31
C LYS A 73 1.31 -1.67 -17.44
N LEU A 74 1.46 -0.47 -17.99
CA LEU A 74 2.23 -0.24 -19.22
C LEU A 74 3.64 0.26 -18.95
N THR A 75 3.87 0.89 -17.79
CA THR A 75 5.21 1.30 -17.41
C THR A 75 6.01 0.07 -16.95
N ASN A 76 7.17 -0.17 -17.57
CA ASN A 76 8.20 -1.10 -17.05
C ASN A 76 8.85 -0.58 -15.74
N LEU A 77 8.20 0.35 -15.03
CA LEU A 77 8.61 0.84 -13.71
C LEU A 77 8.22 -0.21 -12.67
N SER A 78 8.96 -1.32 -12.71
CA SER A 78 8.65 -2.63 -12.12
C SER A 78 8.75 -2.72 -10.59
N GLY A 79 8.49 -1.65 -9.85
CA GLY A 79 8.76 -1.58 -8.40
C GLY A 79 7.72 -0.82 -7.59
N ASP A 80 6.42 -1.03 -7.87
CA ASP A 80 5.31 -0.28 -7.26
C ASP A 80 5.45 1.24 -7.33
N PHE A 81 6.15 1.75 -8.34
CA PHE A 81 6.31 3.19 -8.49
C PHE A 81 4.93 3.86 -8.52
N HIS A 82 3.96 3.24 -9.17
CA HIS A 82 2.59 3.73 -9.25
C HIS A 82 1.68 3.25 -8.13
N MET A 83 1.47 1.95 -8.00
CA MET A 83 0.60 1.33 -7.00
C MET A 83 1.16 -0.02 -6.57
N VAL A 84 0.75 -0.48 -5.39
CA VAL A 84 1.09 -1.82 -4.89
C VAL A 84 0.29 -2.85 -5.65
N SER A 85 0.98 -3.66 -6.44
CA SER A 85 0.36 -4.79 -7.16
C SER A 85 0.17 -5.99 -6.23
N MET A 86 -0.98 -6.64 -6.36
CA MET A 86 -1.38 -7.85 -5.68
C MET A 86 -2.19 -8.73 -6.64
N THR A 87 -2.36 -10.00 -6.33
CA THR A 87 -3.11 -10.95 -7.16
C THR A 87 -4.03 -11.83 -6.31
N ALA A 88 -5.20 -12.18 -6.84
CA ALA A 88 -6.05 -13.22 -6.26
C ALA A 88 -5.55 -14.66 -6.57
N ASP A 89 -4.54 -14.81 -7.43
CA ASP A 89 -3.96 -16.10 -7.79
C ASP A 89 -2.64 -16.37 -7.05
N PRO A 90 -2.58 -17.37 -6.14
CA PRO A 90 -1.39 -17.65 -5.36
C PRO A 90 -0.19 -18.07 -6.22
N GLN A 91 -0.41 -18.70 -7.37
CA GLN A 91 0.69 -19.13 -8.26
C GLN A 91 1.34 -17.93 -8.95
N ILE A 92 0.54 -16.91 -9.29
CA ILE A 92 1.06 -15.66 -9.82
C ILE A 92 1.86 -14.92 -8.74
N GLY A 93 1.35 -14.87 -7.50
CA GLY A 93 2.07 -14.26 -6.37
C GLY A 93 3.41 -14.95 -6.12
N LEU A 94 3.43 -16.28 -6.11
CA LEU A 94 4.66 -17.06 -6.01
C LEU A 94 5.64 -16.73 -7.16
N SER A 95 5.15 -16.69 -8.39
CA SER A 95 5.96 -16.43 -9.59
C SER A 95 6.54 -15.02 -9.62
N TRP A 96 5.77 -14.01 -9.24
CA TRP A 96 6.25 -12.61 -9.18
C TRP A 96 7.39 -12.45 -8.19
N GLY A 97 7.31 -13.15 -7.07
CA GLY A 97 8.27 -13.06 -5.98
C GLY A 97 9.42 -14.05 -6.02
N ASP A 98 9.48 -14.95 -7.01
CA ASP A 98 10.44 -16.07 -7.04
C ASP A 98 10.41 -16.88 -5.74
N GLY A 99 9.21 -17.17 -5.25
CA GLY A 99 8.96 -17.85 -3.99
C GLY A 99 8.87 -16.96 -2.74
N PHE A 100 9.18 -15.65 -2.84
CA PHE A 100 9.03 -14.68 -1.75
C PHE A 100 7.71 -13.92 -1.90
N PHE A 101 6.74 -14.15 -1.02
CA PHE A 101 5.45 -13.47 -1.13
C PHE A 101 4.76 -13.29 0.22
N ILE A 102 3.89 -12.28 0.31
CA ILE A 102 3.03 -12.06 1.47
C ILE A 102 1.59 -12.45 1.15
N THR A 103 0.89 -12.94 2.16
CA THR A 103 -0.56 -13.24 2.11
C THR A 103 -1.33 -12.12 2.80
N ILE A 104 -2.32 -11.54 2.13
CA ILE A 104 -2.99 -10.29 2.53
C ILE A 104 -4.49 -10.53 2.66
N ASN A 105 -5.11 -10.03 3.73
CA ASN A 105 -6.56 -9.88 3.83
C ASN A 105 -6.97 -8.45 3.40
N PRO A 106 -7.69 -8.27 2.28
CA PRO A 106 -8.02 -6.93 1.80
C PRO A 106 -9.20 -6.29 2.55
N ALA A 107 -9.90 -6.97 3.47
CA ALA A 107 -11.15 -6.49 4.08
C ALA A 107 -11.09 -5.00 4.50
N LEU A 108 -10.07 -4.62 5.26
CA LEU A 108 -9.88 -3.27 5.81
C LEU A 108 -9.66 -2.18 4.76
N PHE A 109 -9.07 -2.51 3.61
CA PHE A 109 -8.70 -1.53 2.58
C PHE A 109 -9.32 -1.83 1.20
N SER A 110 -10.25 -2.77 1.12
CA SER A 110 -10.92 -3.22 -0.12
C SER A 110 -11.49 -2.04 -0.92
N ARG A 111 -12.07 -1.04 -0.24
CA ARG A 111 -12.61 0.20 -0.83
C ARG A 111 -11.57 1.16 -1.41
N TYR A 112 -10.30 0.94 -1.09
CA TYR A 112 -9.14 1.69 -1.56
C TYR A 112 -8.22 0.82 -2.43
N SER A 113 -8.75 -0.32 -2.88
CA SER A 113 -8.07 -1.22 -3.80
C SER A 113 -8.95 -1.45 -5.02
N VAL A 114 -8.33 -1.58 -6.17
CA VAL A 114 -8.97 -1.70 -7.47
C VAL A 114 -8.86 -3.12 -7.96
N ASP A 115 -9.97 -3.68 -8.42
CA ASP A 115 -9.98 -4.88 -9.25
C ASP A 115 -9.69 -4.46 -10.70
N VAL A 116 -8.51 -4.83 -11.21
CA VAL A 116 -8.04 -4.39 -12.52
C VAL A 116 -8.93 -4.97 -13.62
N HIS A 117 -9.27 -6.26 -13.54
CA HIS A 117 -10.12 -6.93 -14.53
C HIS A 117 -11.50 -6.29 -14.59
N ALA A 118 -12.17 -6.20 -13.45
CA ALA A 118 -13.52 -5.64 -13.38
C ALA A 118 -13.55 -4.17 -13.83
N SER A 119 -12.48 -3.41 -13.57
CA SER A 119 -12.35 -2.03 -14.04
C SER A 119 -12.23 -1.95 -15.57
N TYR A 120 -11.43 -2.80 -16.20
CA TYR A 120 -11.35 -2.85 -17.67
C TYR A 120 -12.69 -3.24 -18.29
N TYR A 121 -13.38 -4.26 -17.75
CA TYR A 121 -14.70 -4.66 -18.23
C TYR A 121 -15.74 -3.55 -18.11
N LYS A 122 -15.80 -2.87 -16.96
CA LYS A 122 -16.71 -1.73 -16.73
C LYS A 122 -16.53 -0.62 -17.77
N ASN A 123 -15.30 -0.40 -18.21
CA ASN A 123 -14.94 0.68 -19.13
C ASN A 123 -14.82 0.23 -20.60
N GLN A 124 -15.22 -1.02 -20.91
CA GLN A 124 -15.20 -1.56 -22.27
C GLN A 124 -13.80 -1.53 -22.93
N PHE A 125 -12.74 -1.68 -22.12
CA PHE A 125 -11.38 -1.79 -22.63
C PHE A 125 -10.99 -3.24 -22.88
N ASN A 126 -10.16 -3.46 -23.89
CA ASN A 126 -9.55 -4.78 -24.11
C ASN A 126 -8.57 -5.10 -23.00
N PHE A 127 -8.65 -6.32 -22.48
CA PHE A 127 -7.67 -6.84 -21.56
C PHE A 127 -6.58 -7.59 -22.32
N PRO A 128 -5.31 -7.21 -22.24
CA PRO A 128 -4.24 -7.99 -22.86
C PRO A 128 -4.23 -9.42 -22.27
N ALA A 129 -4.24 -10.44 -23.12
CA ALA A 129 -4.32 -11.85 -22.70
C ALA A 129 -3.23 -12.25 -21.69
N ARG A 130 -2.05 -11.62 -21.74
CA ARG A 130 -0.96 -11.82 -20.76
C ARG A 130 -1.38 -11.45 -19.34
N MET A 131 -2.23 -10.42 -19.20
CA MET A 131 -2.68 -9.91 -17.91
C MET A 131 -3.88 -10.71 -17.38
N GLU A 132 -4.68 -11.37 -18.24
CA GLU A 132 -5.90 -12.10 -17.81
C GLU A 132 -5.60 -13.12 -16.72
N ARG A 133 -4.41 -13.72 -16.78
CA ARG A 133 -3.95 -14.73 -15.81
C ARG A 133 -3.57 -14.11 -14.47
N GLU A 134 -3.23 -12.83 -14.43
CA GLU A 134 -2.66 -12.18 -13.25
C GLU A 134 -3.68 -11.95 -12.14
N LYS A 135 -4.99 -11.89 -12.45
CA LYS A 135 -6.06 -11.60 -11.46
C LYS A 135 -5.68 -10.46 -10.52
N GLU A 136 -5.21 -9.37 -11.12
CA GLU A 136 -4.50 -8.32 -10.40
C GLU A 136 -5.46 -7.38 -9.68
N HIS A 137 -5.04 -6.99 -8.49
CA HIS A 137 -5.63 -5.93 -7.69
C HIS A 137 -4.56 -4.90 -7.33
N LEU A 138 -4.92 -3.62 -7.36
CA LEU A 138 -4.01 -2.51 -7.07
C LEU A 138 -4.43 -1.80 -5.80
N ALA A 139 -3.48 -1.36 -4.99
CA ALA A 139 -3.76 -0.49 -3.84
C ALA A 139 -2.71 0.63 -3.74
N LEU A 140 -3.08 1.75 -3.13
CA LEU A 140 -2.14 2.84 -2.84
C LEU A 140 -1.18 2.44 -1.70
N ALA A 141 -1.73 1.79 -0.68
CA ALA A 141 -1.01 1.19 0.43
C ALA A 141 -1.68 -0.12 0.86
N VAL A 142 -0.87 -1.07 1.30
CA VAL A 142 -1.24 -2.32 1.96
C VAL A 142 -0.82 -2.19 3.43
N PRO A 143 -1.77 -1.97 4.34
CA PRO A 143 -1.48 -1.83 5.76
C PRO A 143 -0.90 -3.12 6.34
N PHE A 144 0.08 -3.00 7.25
CA PHE A 144 0.71 -4.18 7.84
C PHE A 144 -0.27 -5.03 8.66
N CYS A 145 -1.25 -4.40 9.31
CA CYS A 145 -2.34 -5.09 10.01
C CYS A 145 -3.19 -6.00 9.12
N SER A 146 -3.14 -5.81 7.79
CA SER A 146 -3.84 -6.64 6.81
C SER A 146 -3.00 -7.80 6.28
N ILE A 147 -1.70 -7.84 6.59
CA ILE A 147 -0.80 -8.90 6.12
C ILE A 147 -0.85 -10.06 7.10
N LYS A 148 -1.26 -11.25 6.66
CA LYS A 148 -1.36 -12.45 7.51
C LYS A 148 0.01 -13.06 7.80
N LYS A 149 0.86 -13.14 6.78
CA LYS A 149 2.14 -13.86 6.84
C LYS A 149 3.06 -13.52 5.67
N LEU A 150 4.34 -13.83 5.85
CA LEU A 150 5.39 -13.87 4.85
C LEU A 150 5.75 -15.33 4.56
N SER A 151 5.81 -15.70 3.29
CA SER A 151 6.27 -17.00 2.81
C SER A 151 7.52 -16.84 1.96
N THR A 152 8.49 -17.72 2.16
CA THR A 152 9.73 -17.81 1.38
C THR A 152 9.95 -19.27 0.95
N PRO A 153 10.91 -19.55 0.04
CA PRO A 153 11.15 -20.92 -0.40
C PRO A 153 11.47 -21.91 0.74
N SER A 154 12.00 -21.42 1.86
CA SER A 154 12.47 -22.26 2.98
C SER A 154 11.63 -22.15 4.25
N SER A 155 10.77 -21.12 4.38
CA SER A 155 10.15 -20.79 5.67
C SER A 155 8.88 -19.97 5.51
N GLU A 156 8.03 -20.00 6.54
CA GLU A 156 6.82 -19.20 6.65
C GLU A 156 6.80 -18.51 8.02
N TRP A 157 6.53 -17.20 8.03
CA TRP A 157 6.41 -16.41 9.27
C TRP A 157 5.03 -15.79 9.38
N VAL A 158 4.33 -16.16 10.45
CA VAL A 158 3.04 -15.56 10.80
C VAL A 158 3.26 -14.15 11.32
N ASN A 159 2.43 -13.21 10.87
CA ASN A 159 2.45 -11.84 11.36
C ASN A 159 1.68 -11.74 12.69
N PRO A 160 2.33 -11.45 13.84
CA PRO A 160 1.61 -11.26 15.10
C PRO A 160 0.79 -9.97 15.15
N PHE A 161 0.98 -9.06 14.20
CA PHE A 161 0.23 -7.80 14.06
C PHE A 161 -0.97 -7.91 13.12
N TYR A 162 -1.23 -9.08 12.54
CA TYR A 162 -2.42 -9.26 11.71
C TYR A 162 -3.71 -9.07 12.52
N LEU A 163 -4.63 -8.24 12.02
CA LEU A 163 -5.96 -8.04 12.58
C LEU A 163 -7.01 -8.75 11.74
N SER A 164 -7.64 -9.77 12.33
CA SER A 164 -8.71 -10.53 11.69
C SER A 164 -10.06 -9.83 11.81
N ILE A 165 -10.20 -8.68 11.15
CA ILE A 165 -11.45 -7.92 11.12
C ILE A 165 -12.41 -8.55 10.11
N SER A 166 -13.65 -8.79 10.55
CA SER A 166 -14.71 -9.32 9.68
C SER A 166 -15.09 -8.30 8.61
N PRO A 167 -15.31 -8.71 7.35
CA PRO A 167 -15.90 -7.84 6.32
C PRO A 167 -17.28 -7.27 6.68
N ASP A 168 -17.98 -7.88 7.65
CA ASP A 168 -19.28 -7.43 8.12
C ASP A 168 -19.20 -6.41 9.27
N ASP A 169 -18.01 -6.20 9.84
CA ASP A 169 -17.79 -5.22 10.92
C ASP A 169 -17.70 -3.80 10.36
N LYS A 170 -18.87 -3.19 10.13
CA LYS A 170 -18.96 -1.84 9.55
C LYS A 170 -18.28 -0.78 10.40
N GLU A 171 -18.26 -0.93 11.72
CA GLU A 171 -17.65 0.05 12.62
C GLU A 171 -16.13 0.04 12.47
N ALA A 172 -15.51 -1.14 12.53
CA ALA A 172 -14.08 -1.30 12.29
C ALA A 172 -13.68 -0.81 10.90
N LEU A 173 -14.45 -1.15 9.87
CA LEU A 173 -14.19 -0.71 8.50
C LEU A 173 -14.27 0.81 8.35
N ILE A 174 -15.23 1.48 9.00
CA ILE A 174 -15.36 2.95 8.96
C ILE A 174 -14.20 3.61 9.73
N ALA A 175 -13.90 3.15 10.94
CA ALA A 175 -12.81 3.68 11.76
C ALA A 175 -11.47 3.55 11.01
N PHE A 176 -11.19 2.38 10.44
CA PHE A 176 -9.97 2.18 9.67
C PHE A 176 -9.93 3.00 8.38
N SER A 177 -11.09 3.27 7.78
CA SER A 177 -11.17 4.08 6.56
C SER A 177 -10.65 5.51 6.75
N ILE A 178 -10.77 6.05 7.97
CA ILE A 178 -10.23 7.37 8.35
C ILE A 178 -8.70 7.30 8.41
N ILE A 179 -8.18 6.31 9.15
CA ILE A 179 -6.73 6.06 9.31
C ILE A 179 -6.05 5.82 7.96
N TYR A 180 -6.68 5.01 7.09
CA TYR A 180 -6.14 4.74 5.75
C TYR A 180 -6.06 6.02 4.90
N ARG A 181 -7.10 6.88 4.96
CA ARG A 181 -7.09 8.17 4.24
C ARG A 181 -6.03 9.11 4.78
N GLU A 182 -5.82 9.13 6.10
CA GLU A 182 -4.73 9.91 6.72
C GLU A 182 -3.36 9.43 6.24
N LEU A 183 -3.12 8.11 6.21
CA LEU A 183 -1.88 7.53 5.66
C LEU A 183 -1.66 7.95 4.20
N VAL A 184 -2.68 7.79 3.36
CA VAL A 184 -2.60 8.15 1.94
C VAL A 184 -2.38 9.65 1.76
N SER A 185 -3.04 10.50 2.55
CA SER A 185 -2.83 11.95 2.54
C SER A 185 -1.40 12.31 2.94
N LEU A 186 -0.88 11.67 3.99
CA LEU A 186 0.51 11.84 4.45
C LEU A 186 1.53 11.47 3.37
N LEU A 187 1.37 10.28 2.78
CA LEU A 187 2.24 9.80 1.70
C LEU A 187 2.14 10.72 0.48
N ARG A 188 0.93 11.15 0.12
CA ARG A 188 0.71 12.12 -0.95
C ARG A 188 1.43 13.43 -0.67
N LYS A 189 1.28 14.01 0.53
CA LYS A 189 2.00 15.23 0.92
C LYS A 189 3.49 15.00 0.74
N LYS A 190 4.06 13.96 1.35
CA LYS A 190 5.49 13.63 1.25
C LYS A 190 6.05 13.58 -0.17
N TYR A 191 5.34 12.96 -1.12
CA TYR A 191 5.86 12.75 -2.48
C TYR A 191 5.45 13.80 -3.50
N THR A 192 4.40 14.57 -3.25
CA THR A 192 3.84 15.52 -4.23
C THR A 192 3.83 16.96 -3.75
N GLN A 193 4.09 17.19 -2.46
CA GLN A 193 4.07 18.50 -1.83
C GLN A 193 5.36 18.63 -1.01
N GLU A 194 6.03 19.78 -1.10
CA GLU A 194 7.11 20.08 -0.16
C GLU A 194 6.47 20.33 1.21
N ILE A 195 6.31 19.27 1.99
CA ILE A 195 5.82 19.36 3.36
C ILE A 195 6.96 19.84 4.26
N GLU A 196 6.68 20.85 5.09
CA GLU A 196 7.63 21.30 6.08
C GLU A 196 7.93 20.17 7.08
N LYS A 197 9.20 20.01 7.46
CA LYS A 197 9.64 18.89 8.29
C LYS A 197 8.87 18.77 9.61
N GLU A 198 8.52 19.90 10.23
CA GLU A 198 7.76 19.93 11.47
C GLU A 198 6.30 19.49 11.27
N GLU A 199 5.69 19.84 10.14
CA GLU A 199 4.35 19.36 9.77
C GLU A 199 4.36 17.85 9.52
N GLU A 200 5.38 17.34 8.80
CA GLU A 200 5.54 15.89 8.59
C GLU A 200 5.64 15.12 9.91
N ILE A 201 6.43 15.62 10.86
CA ILE A 201 6.59 15.01 12.18
C ILE A 201 5.26 14.99 12.95
N ASN A 202 4.54 16.11 12.98
CA ASN A 202 3.28 16.23 13.71
C ASN A 202 2.17 15.36 13.12
N ASP A 203 2.03 15.36 11.79
CA ASP A 203 1.03 14.55 11.10
C ASP A 203 1.34 13.05 11.26
N LEU A 204 2.60 12.65 11.15
CA LEU A 204 3.04 11.25 11.32
C LEU A 204 2.84 10.76 12.76
N GLY A 205 3.12 11.61 13.75
CA GLY A 205 2.84 11.32 15.15
C GLY A 205 1.34 11.16 15.42
N SER A 206 0.50 11.99 14.80
CA SER A 206 -0.96 11.91 14.92
C SER A 206 -1.52 10.64 14.29
N TYR A 207 -1.10 10.31 13.07
CA TYR A 207 -1.43 9.06 12.40
C TYR A 207 -1.01 7.84 13.23
N THR A 208 0.21 7.86 13.78
CA THR A 208 0.73 6.75 14.59
C THR A 208 -0.14 6.50 15.83
N ARG A 209 -0.58 7.57 16.51
CA ARG A 209 -1.49 7.45 17.67
C ARG A 209 -2.84 6.87 17.26
N ALA A 210 -3.45 7.40 16.20
CA ALA A 210 -4.74 6.90 15.70
C ALA A 210 -4.67 5.41 15.29
N TYR A 211 -3.57 4.99 14.66
CA TYR A 211 -3.32 3.59 14.31
C TYR A 211 -3.20 2.69 15.55
N LEU A 212 -2.51 3.14 16.60
CA LEU A 212 -2.38 2.38 17.85
C LEU A 212 -3.71 2.32 18.63
N GLU A 213 -4.48 3.42 18.66
CA GLU A 213 -5.82 3.46 19.26
C GLU A 213 -6.78 2.48 18.56
N PHE A 214 -6.70 2.38 17.23
CA PHE A 214 -7.44 1.37 16.47
C PHE A 214 -7.07 -0.06 16.89
N TYR A 215 -5.79 -0.34 17.11
CA TYR A 215 -5.40 -1.64 17.66
C TYR A 215 -5.96 -1.88 19.05
N ASP A 216 -5.91 -0.89 19.95
CA ASP A 216 -6.47 -1.02 21.30
C ASP A 216 -7.96 -1.37 21.27
N GLN A 217 -8.70 -0.81 20.32
CA GLN A 217 -10.13 -1.06 20.18
C GLN A 217 -10.45 -2.43 19.52
N TYR A 218 -9.72 -2.81 18.48
CA TYR A 218 -10.13 -3.91 17.58
C TYR A 218 -9.26 -5.17 17.63
N SER A 219 -8.14 -5.17 18.36
CA SER A 219 -7.28 -6.37 18.51
C SER A 219 -7.64 -7.26 19.71
N GLY A 220 -8.59 -6.82 20.53
CA GLY A 220 -8.99 -7.51 21.76
C GLY A 220 -7.85 -7.66 22.77
N ASN A 221 -7.90 -8.71 23.58
CA ASN A 221 -6.91 -8.94 24.66
C ASN A 221 -5.50 -9.31 24.15
N ASN A 222 -5.34 -9.53 22.85
CA ASN A 222 -4.09 -9.99 22.24
C ASN A 222 -3.32 -8.89 21.50
N ASN A 223 -3.61 -7.61 21.76
CA ASN A 223 -2.87 -6.50 21.15
C ASN A 223 -1.35 -6.65 21.30
N PRO A 224 -0.57 -6.89 20.22
CA PRO A 224 0.88 -7.02 20.31
C PRO A 224 1.57 -5.71 20.70
N PHE A 225 0.96 -4.54 20.45
CA PHE A 225 1.54 -3.24 20.82
C PHE A 225 1.50 -2.98 22.33
N ASN A 226 0.54 -3.57 23.04
CA ASN A 226 0.43 -3.46 24.50
C ASN A 226 1.30 -4.48 25.27
N LYS A 227 1.99 -5.38 24.56
CA LYS A 227 2.87 -6.37 25.19
C LYS A 227 4.27 -5.80 25.38
N SER A 228 4.92 -6.23 26.45
CA SER A 228 6.34 -6.00 26.64
C SER A 228 7.15 -6.77 25.58
N ILE A 229 8.36 -6.28 25.29
CA ILE A 229 9.28 -6.96 24.38
C ILE A 229 9.57 -8.40 24.84
N SER A 230 9.71 -8.63 26.15
CA SER A 230 9.91 -9.97 26.71
C SER A 230 8.72 -10.91 26.46
N GLU A 231 7.49 -10.41 26.59
CA GLU A 231 6.29 -11.20 26.29
C GLU A 231 6.20 -11.53 24.80
N LEU A 232 6.52 -10.57 23.93
CA LEU A 232 6.55 -10.79 22.48
C LEU A 232 7.61 -11.84 22.09
N PHE A 233 8.79 -11.84 22.72
CA PHE A 233 9.79 -12.89 22.49
C PHE A 233 9.30 -14.27 22.95
N ALA A 234 8.57 -14.34 24.06
CA ALA A 234 8.01 -15.61 24.54
C ALA A 234 6.92 -16.15 23.62
N LEU A 235 6.08 -15.26 23.04
CA LEU A 235 4.98 -15.64 22.17
C LEU A 235 5.40 -15.87 20.71
N TYR A 236 6.33 -15.05 20.20
CA TYR A 236 6.71 -14.99 18.78
C TYR A 236 8.24 -14.92 18.61
N PRO A 237 8.99 -15.91 19.11
CA PRO A 237 10.46 -15.83 19.19
C PRO A 237 11.12 -15.60 17.83
N GLU A 238 10.68 -16.29 16.79
CA GLU A 238 11.24 -16.15 15.44
C GLU A 238 10.98 -14.77 14.84
N PHE A 239 9.75 -14.27 14.97
CA PHE A 239 9.41 -12.93 14.48
C PHE A 239 10.24 -11.87 15.20
N MET A 240 10.33 -11.93 16.53
CA MET A 240 11.06 -10.96 17.32
C MET A 240 12.58 -11.01 17.08
N ASN A 241 13.15 -12.21 16.85
CA ASN A 241 14.55 -12.34 16.46
C ASN A 241 14.84 -11.60 15.16
N ASN A 242 14.02 -11.81 14.11
CA ASN A 242 14.18 -11.11 12.84
C ASN A 242 13.92 -9.60 12.98
N PHE A 243 12.89 -9.20 13.73
CA PHE A 243 12.59 -7.80 14.01
C PHE A 243 13.79 -7.07 14.62
N PHE A 244 14.43 -7.62 15.65
CA PHE A 244 15.59 -6.95 16.26
C PHE A 244 16.88 -7.08 15.44
N GLN A 245 16.98 -8.06 14.54
CA GLN A 245 18.06 -8.09 13.54
C GLN A 245 17.90 -6.97 12.51
N SER A 246 16.67 -6.72 12.07
CA SER A 246 16.33 -5.67 11.10
C SER A 246 16.30 -4.26 11.71
N ASN A 247 16.17 -4.13 13.03
CA ASN A 247 16.14 -2.85 13.74
C ASN A 247 17.10 -2.87 14.95
N PRO A 248 18.43 -2.92 14.70
CA PRO A 248 19.44 -3.10 15.75
C PRO A 248 19.52 -1.94 16.74
N GLU A 249 19.02 -0.76 16.39
CA GLU A 249 19.00 0.42 17.25
C GLU A 249 17.87 0.41 18.29
N ILE A 250 16.86 -0.48 18.13
CA ILE A 250 15.71 -0.51 19.01
C ILE A 250 16.08 -1.23 20.32
N PRO A 251 15.79 -0.63 21.49
CA PRO A 251 16.05 -1.30 22.77
C PRO A 251 15.15 -2.54 22.92
N LYS A 252 15.72 -3.60 23.50
CA LYS A 252 15.04 -4.90 23.72
C LYS A 252 14.20 -4.93 25.01
N THR A 253 13.69 -3.78 25.44
CA THR A 253 12.96 -3.60 26.70
C THR A 253 11.81 -2.61 26.52
N GLY A 254 10.85 -2.61 27.46
CA GLY A 254 9.67 -1.74 27.41
C GLY A 254 8.49 -2.36 26.66
N LEU A 255 7.44 -1.56 26.45
CA LEU A 255 6.28 -1.92 25.64
C LEU A 255 6.54 -1.56 24.17
N LEU A 256 6.04 -2.38 23.25
CA LEU A 256 6.25 -2.11 21.83
C LEU A 256 5.62 -0.79 21.37
N LYS A 257 4.44 -0.43 21.89
CA LYS A 257 3.82 0.87 21.58
C LYS A 257 4.69 2.07 21.93
N ASP A 258 5.43 2.00 23.03
CA ASP A 258 6.30 3.10 23.46
C ASP A 258 7.48 3.26 22.50
N LEU A 259 8.00 2.15 21.97
CA LEU A 259 9.05 2.15 20.93
C LEU A 259 8.55 2.71 19.60
N VAL A 260 7.32 2.36 19.21
CA VAL A 260 6.66 2.91 18.02
C VAL A 260 6.47 4.41 18.16
N LEU A 261 5.94 4.88 19.29
CA LEU A 261 5.67 6.29 19.55
C LEU A 261 6.97 7.12 19.58
N SER A 262 8.00 6.63 20.27
CA SER A 262 9.32 7.30 20.32
C SER A 262 10.05 7.33 18.97
N SER A 263 9.73 6.40 18.06
CA SER A 263 10.31 6.38 16.71
C SER A 263 9.44 7.05 15.65
N SER A 264 8.22 7.49 16.01
CA SER A 264 7.18 7.95 15.08
C SER A 264 7.69 9.06 14.15
N GLU A 265 8.44 10.02 14.68
CA GLU A 265 9.00 11.16 13.95
C GLU A 265 9.99 10.77 12.83
N THR A 266 10.50 9.53 12.85
CA THR A 266 11.55 9.06 11.94
C THR A 266 11.11 7.90 11.06
N LEU A 267 9.85 7.44 11.14
CA LEU A 267 9.40 6.25 10.41
C LEU A 267 9.59 6.41 8.91
N PHE A 268 9.26 7.58 8.36
CA PHE A 268 9.53 7.86 6.95
C PHE A 268 11.01 7.81 6.63
N ASN A 269 11.89 8.40 7.44
CA ASN A 269 13.34 8.35 7.21
C ASN A 269 13.95 6.96 7.37
N LYS A 270 13.20 5.98 7.87
CA LYS A 270 13.66 4.60 8.04
C LYS A 270 13.03 3.63 7.04
N HIS A 271 11.91 3.99 6.41
CA HIS A 271 11.24 3.12 5.44
C HIS A 271 11.95 3.12 4.07
N PRO A 272 12.34 1.98 3.49
CA PRO A 272 13.06 1.98 2.20
C PRO A 272 12.29 2.62 1.04
N TYR A 273 10.96 2.47 0.99
CA TYR A 273 10.14 3.05 -0.08
C TYR A 273 10.13 4.58 -0.12
N THR A 274 10.51 5.27 0.96
CA THR A 274 10.64 6.75 0.96
C THR A 274 12.02 7.22 0.51
N LYS A 275 13.01 6.33 0.43
CA LYS A 275 14.41 6.67 0.11
C LYS A 275 14.78 6.42 -1.35
N ILE A 276 14.07 5.51 -2.02
CA ILE A 276 14.40 5.12 -3.39
C ILE A 276 13.70 6.07 -4.34
N ILE A 277 14.35 7.19 -4.63
CA ILE A 277 14.18 7.88 -5.90
C ILE A 277 15.58 8.18 -6.40
N ASP A 278 16.07 7.38 -7.34
CA ASP A 278 17.20 7.87 -8.12
C ASP A 278 16.67 9.07 -8.93
N ALA A 279 17.23 10.26 -8.71
CA ALA A 279 16.86 11.48 -9.43
C ALA A 279 16.97 11.30 -10.96
N SER A 280 17.75 10.32 -11.42
CA SER A 280 17.80 9.90 -12.82
C SER A 280 16.50 9.29 -13.37
N TYR A 281 15.57 8.84 -12.50
CA TYR A 281 14.25 8.34 -12.89
C TYR A 281 13.22 9.47 -13.08
N ILE A 282 13.28 10.54 -12.28
CA ILE A 282 12.41 11.72 -12.45
C ILE A 282 12.85 12.54 -13.68
N HIS A 283 14.15 12.62 -13.93
CA HIS A 283 14.76 13.45 -15.00
C HIS A 283 15.13 12.69 -16.27
N ARG A 284 14.66 11.45 -16.45
CA ARG A 284 14.75 10.82 -17.76
C ARG A 284 13.72 11.49 -18.67
N ASP A 285 14.21 12.35 -19.57
CA ASP A 285 13.53 12.61 -20.84
C ASP A 285 13.37 11.26 -21.54
N LYS A 286 12.28 10.57 -21.25
CA LYS A 286 11.87 9.38 -21.98
C LYS A 286 10.46 9.64 -22.44
N GLU A 287 10.30 9.58 -23.76
CA GLU A 287 9.02 9.58 -24.47
C GLU A 287 8.08 8.63 -23.74
N GLY A 288 7.20 9.18 -22.91
CA GLY A 288 6.20 8.40 -22.23
C GLY A 288 5.32 7.80 -23.30
N THR A 289 5.41 6.50 -23.51
CA THR A 289 4.54 5.82 -24.46
C THR A 289 3.13 6.00 -23.96
N THR A 290 2.39 6.92 -24.58
CA THR A 290 1.03 7.19 -24.17
C THR A 290 0.19 5.96 -24.46
N CYS A 291 -0.94 5.86 -23.80
CA CYS A 291 -1.85 4.75 -23.96
C CYS A 291 -2.49 4.68 -25.39
N TYR A 292 -2.18 5.66 -26.25
CA TYR A 292 -2.49 5.72 -27.67
C TYR A 292 -1.35 5.24 -28.58
N GLU A 293 -0.13 5.17 -28.05
CA GLU A 293 1.08 4.75 -28.75
C GLU A 293 1.38 3.26 -28.55
N ASP A 294 0.88 2.65 -27.47
CA ASP A 294 0.92 1.19 -27.28
C ASP A 294 -0.27 0.52 -27.98
N ASP A 295 0.02 -0.31 -28.99
CA ASP A 295 -0.96 -1.09 -29.76
C ASP A 295 -1.85 -1.99 -28.88
N TRP A 296 -1.36 -2.41 -27.70
CA TRP A 296 -2.12 -3.22 -26.75
C TRP A 296 -3.01 -2.40 -25.81
N ALA A 297 -2.76 -1.09 -25.74
CA ALA A 297 -3.49 -0.17 -24.88
C ALA A 297 -4.58 0.59 -25.64
N LYS A 298 -4.56 0.68 -26.97
CA LYS A 298 -5.48 1.51 -27.76
C LYS A 298 -6.96 1.23 -27.42
N PRO A 299 -7.77 2.27 -27.15
CA PRO A 299 -9.23 2.12 -27.11
C PRO A 299 -9.72 1.66 -28.49
N ILE A 300 -10.62 0.66 -28.55
CA ILE A 300 -11.39 0.42 -29.77
C ILE A 300 -12.49 1.48 -29.80
N TYR A 301 -12.30 2.53 -30.60
CA TYR A 301 -13.43 3.32 -31.05
C TYR A 301 -14.10 2.53 -32.17
N GLY A 302 -15.26 1.94 -31.85
CA GLY A 302 -16.21 1.43 -32.84
C GLY A 302 -17.02 2.55 -33.46
#